data_AF-A0A392N9N5-F1
#
_entry.id   AF-A0A392N9N5-F1
#
_cell.length_a   1.000
_cell.length_b   1.000
_cell.length_c   1.000
_cell.angle_alpha   90.00
_cell.angle_beta   90.00
_cell.angle_gamma   90.00
#
_symmetry.space_group_name_H-M   'P 1'
#
loop_
_entity.id
_entity.type
_entity.pdbx_description
1 polymer ?
#
loop_
_entity_poly.entity_id
_entity_poly.type
_entity_poly.pdbx_seq_one_letter_code
_entity_poly.pdbx_strand_id
1 'polypeptide(L)' 'EELEKLERMEKASTSCKEILSNVEKRPDPLLQSTIGPLNPTWDRWFEGPPDSKGCCRCLIL' A
#
# COMPACT_ATOMS: atom_id res chain seq x y z
N GLU A 1 9.24 -8.10 38.69
CA GLU A 1 7.90 -7.58 38.34
C GLU A 1 7.64 -7.50 36.84
N GLU A 2 8.52 -6.90 36.02
CA GLU A 2 8.23 -6.74 34.58
C GLU A 2 8.20 -8.05 33.77
N LEU A 3 9.07 -9.01 34.10
CA LEU A 3 9.12 -10.30 33.41
C LEU A 3 7.84 -11.13 33.63
N GLU A 4 7.28 -11.05 34.84
CA GLU A 4 6.04 -11.72 35.23
C GLU A 4 4.83 -11.11 34.52
N LYS A 5 4.85 -9.79 34.27
CA LYS A 5 3.82 -9.12 33.47
C LYS A 5 3.85 -9.62 32.02
N LEU A 6 5.04 -9.76 31.42
CA LEU A 6 5.21 -10.31 30.06
C LEU A 6 4.74 -11.77 29.96
N GLU A 7 4.94 -12.57 31.00
CA GLU A 7 4.51 -13.98 31.03
C GLU A 7 2.98 -14.14 31.15
N ARG A 8 2.32 -13.17 31.78
CA ARG A 8 0.85 -13.10 31.87
C ARG A 8 0.19 -12.54 30.61
N MET A 9 0.96 -11.89 29.74
CA MET A 9 0.44 -11.36 28.48
C MET A 9 0.22 -12.47 27.46
N GLU A 10 -0.78 -12.28 26.61
CA GLU A 10 -1.03 -13.22 25.51
C GLU A 10 0.17 -13.26 24.56
N LYS A 11 0.44 -14.44 23.99
CA LYS A 11 1.53 -14.63 23.04
C LYS A 11 1.27 -13.79 21.79
N ALA A 12 2.11 -12.78 21.56
CA ALA A 12 2.11 -11.99 20.33
C ALA A 12 2.16 -12.84 19.06
N SER A 13 2.78 -14.03 19.13
CA SER A 13 2.81 -14.99 18.01
C SER A 13 1.43 -15.39 17.49
N THR A 14 0.41 -15.42 18.35
CA THR A 14 -0.96 -15.78 17.95
C THR A 14 -1.56 -14.65 17.11
N SER A 15 -1.51 -13.42 17.62
CA SER A 15 -1.98 -12.24 16.89
C SER A 15 -1.21 -12.01 15.59
N CYS A 16 0.12 -12.23 15.57
CA CYS A 16 0.92 -12.12 14.36
C CYS A 16 0.49 -13.12 13.28
N LYS A 17 0.18 -14.37 13.66
CA LYS A 17 -0.29 -15.40 12.69
C LYS A 17 -1.62 -15.03 12.07
N GLU A 18 -2.53 -14.44 12.85
CA GLU A 18 -3.83 -13.99 12.36
C GLU A 18 -3.68 -12.83 11.36
N ILE A 19 -2.83 -11.85 11.68
CA ILE A 19 -2.54 -10.73 10.78
C ILE A 19 -1.93 -11.22 9.47
N LEU A 20 -0.92 -12.10 9.54
CA LEU A 20 -0.31 -12.70 8.34
C LEU A 20 -1.35 -13.43 7.48
N SER A 21 -2.20 -14.25 8.09
CA SER A 21 -3.26 -14.97 7.37
C SER A 21 -4.25 -14.03 6.67
N ASN A 22 -4.52 -12.85 7.23
CA ASN A 22 -5.41 -11.87 6.62
C ASN A 22 -4.72 -11.09 5.49
N VAL A 23 -3.46 -10.70 5.68
CA VAL A 23 -2.68 -9.96 4.67
C VAL A 23 -2.39 -10.82 3.43
N GLU A 24 -2.06 -12.10 3.61
CA GLU A 24 -1.77 -13.01 2.50
C GLU A 24 -2.98 -13.27 1.58
N LYS A 25 -4.20 -13.21 2.11
CA LYS A 25 -5.43 -13.50 1.35
C LYS A 25 -5.86 -12.36 0.43
N ARG A 26 -5.39 -11.13 0.67
CA ARG A 26 -5.83 -9.94 -0.05
C ARG A 26 -4.63 -9.29 -0.77
N PRO A 27 -4.60 -9.29 -2.11
CA PRO A 27 -3.54 -8.61 -2.84
C PRO A 27 -3.64 -7.10 -2.61
N ASP A 28 -2.54 -6.48 -2.16
CA ASP A 28 -2.45 -5.04 -1.92
C ASP A 28 -2.05 -4.30 -3.21
N PRO A 29 -2.92 -3.42 -3.75
CA PRO A 29 -2.66 -2.57 -4.93
C PRO A 29 -1.34 -1.81 -4.91
N LEU A 30 -0.80 -1.53 -3.73
CA LEU A 30 0.43 -0.76 -3.53
C LEU A 30 1.70 -1.63 -3.55
N LEU A 31 1.54 -2.94 -3.43
CA LEU A 31 2.67 -3.87 -3.49
C LEU A 31 2.88 -4.32 -4.93
N GLN A 32 4.15 -4.25 -5.38
CA GLN A 32 4.61 -4.57 -6.73
C GLN A 32 4.21 -5.99 -7.21
N SER A 33 3.84 -6.88 -6.28
CA SER A 33 3.41 -8.25 -6.54
C SER A 33 1.89 -8.41 -6.64
N THR A 34 1.17 -7.37 -7.07
CA THR A 34 -0.26 -7.50 -7.34
C THR A 34 -0.51 -8.31 -8.60
N ILE A 35 -0.98 -9.54 -8.41
CA ILE A 35 -1.52 -10.36 -9.49
C ILE A 35 -2.88 -9.75 -9.89
N GLY A 36 -2.86 -8.83 -10.84
CA GLY A 36 -4.07 -8.17 -11.34
C GLY A 36 -3.78 -7.12 -12.41
N PRO A 37 -4.77 -6.72 -13.22
CA PRO A 37 -4.60 -5.65 -14.19
C PRO A 37 -4.31 -4.34 -13.46
N LEU A 38 -3.24 -3.65 -13.87
CA LEU A 38 -2.90 -2.32 -13.40
C LEU A 38 -4.12 -1.41 -13.58
N ASN A 39 -4.62 -0.82 -12.50
CA ASN A 39 -5.76 0.07 -12.59
C ASN A 39 -5.27 1.45 -13.08
N PRO A 40 -5.67 1.89 -14.29
CA PRO A 40 -5.16 3.12 -14.91
C PRO A 40 -5.55 4.41 -14.16
N THR A 41 -6.45 4.31 -13.17
CA THR A 41 -6.79 5.45 -12.29
C THR A 41 -5.69 5.75 -11.27
N TRP A 42 -4.77 4.80 -11.04
CA TRP A 42 -3.67 4.93 -10.08
C TRP A 42 -2.53 5.77 -10.62
N ASP A 43 -2.40 5.87 -11.93
CA ASP A 43 -1.42 6.72 -12.62
C ASP A 43 -1.51 8.18 -12.14
N ARG A 44 -2.73 8.67 -11.87
CA ARG A 44 -2.96 10.01 -11.29
C ARG A 44 -2.29 10.24 -9.92
N TRP A 45 -2.08 9.18 -9.14
CA TRP A 45 -1.52 9.25 -7.79
C TRP A 45 -0.04 8.85 -7.74
N PHE A 46 0.44 8.00 -8.67
CA PHE A 46 1.79 7.42 -8.64
C PHE A 46 2.71 7.84 -9.80
N GLU A 47 2.19 8.24 -10.96
CA GLU A 47 3.02 8.74 -12.08
C GLU A 47 3.34 10.25 -11.97
N GLY A 48 2.80 10.92 -10.95
CA GLY A 48 3.01 12.36 -10.71
C GLY A 48 2.13 13.24 -11.61
N PRO A 49 2.20 14.57 -11.47
CA PRO A 49 1.48 15.49 -12.35
C PRO A 49 1.88 15.18 -13.80
N PRO A 50 0.93 15.10 -14.75
CA PRO A 50 1.28 14.93 -16.14
C PRO A 50 2.24 16.05 -16.51
N ASP A 51 3.45 15.67 -16.90
CA ASP A 51 4.49 16.57 -17.37
C ASP A 51 3.80 17.50 -18.37
N SER A 52 3.78 18.81 -18.09
CA SER A 52 3.14 19.80 -18.95
C SER A 52 3.97 20.03 -20.22
N LYS A 53 4.44 18.97 -20.86
CA LYS A 53 4.96 18.92 -22.23
C LYS A 53 3.84 19.02 -23.27
N GLY A 54 2.83 19.81 -22.93
CA GLY A 54 1.73 20.27 -23.76
C GLY A 54 1.54 21.78 -23.65
N CYS A 55 2.55 22.53 -23.21
CA CYS A 55 2.61 23.97 -23.50
C CYS A 55 2.95 24.15 -25.00
N CYS A 56 1.99 23.88 -25.88
CA CYS A 56 2.10 24.16 -27.31
C CYS A 56 0.70 24.38 -27.91
N ARG A 57 0.16 25.61 -27.74
CA ARG A 57 -0.78 26.34 -28.64
C ARG A 57 -1.75 27.26 -27.90
N CYS A 58 -1.24 28.16 -27.07
CA CYS A 58 -1.98 29.35 -26.68
C CYS A 58 -1.20 30.56 -27.19
N LEU A 59 -1.51 31.00 -28.41
CA LEU A 59 -1.18 32.36 -28.84
C LEU A 59 -1.99 33.29 -27.94
N ILE A 60 -1.32 33.95 -26.99
CA ILE A 60 -1.93 35.05 -26.25
C ILE A 60 -2.06 36.20 -27.27
N LEU A 61 -3.28 36.42 -27.74
CA LEU A 61 -3.73 37.63 -28.42
C LEU A 61 -4.20 38.64 -27.37
#